data_AF-A0A7G2SFL7-F1
#
_entry.id   AF-A0A7G2SFL7-F1
#
_cell.length_a   1.000
_cell.length_b   1.000
_cell.length_c   1.000
_cell.angle_alpha   90.00
_cell.angle_beta   90.00
_cell.angle_gamma   90.00
#
_symmetry.space_group_name_H-M   'P 1'
#
loop_
_entity.id
_entity.type
_entity.pdbx_description
1 polymer ?
#
loop_
_entity_poly.entity_id
_entity_poly.type
_entity_poly.pdbx_seq_one_letter_code
_entity_poly.pdbx_strand_id
1 'polypeptide(L)' 'MVKTIIHVNQHKIKSNKKKDDVEPVLTVKTYKDNRYAHEAIIVDSDGNEVARVVYRPHKPLSCGAHCWIETQNEVLIDV' A
#
# COMPACT_ATOMS: atom_id res chain seq x y z
N MET A 1 -12.53 -13.39 13.23
CA MET A 1 -11.97 -12.84 11.97
C MET A 1 -10.48 -12.61 12.16
N VAL A 2 -9.65 -12.94 11.17
CA VAL A 2 -8.20 -12.73 11.27
C VAL A 2 -7.84 -11.41 10.61
N LYS A 3 -7.12 -10.55 11.34
CA LYS A 3 -6.65 -9.27 10.82
C LYS A 3 -5.68 -9.51 9.67
N THR A 4 -5.89 -8.81 8.55
CA THR A 4 -4.89 -8.68 7.48
C THR A 4 -4.11 -7.40 7.71
N ILE A 5 -2.79 -7.46 7.58
CA ILE A 5 -1.90 -6.31 7.79
C ILE A 5 -1.19 -6.00 6.48
N ILE A 6 -1.34 -4.78 5.98
CA ILE A 6 -0.51 -4.28 4.88
C ILE A 6 0.69 -3.58 5.49
N HIS A 7 1.84 -4.26 5.49
CA HIS A 7 3.09 -3.69 5.97
C HIS A 7 3.75 -2.87 4.86
N VAL A 8 4.03 -1.59 5.14
CA VAL A 8 4.73 -0.69 4.22
C VAL A 8 6.20 -0.62 4.61
N ASN A 9 7.08 -1.06 3.72
CA ASN A 9 8.52 -1.08 3.97
C ASN A 9 9.17 0.26 3.58
N GLN A 10 9.32 1.15 4.56
CA GLN A 10 9.95 2.46 4.37
C GLN A 10 11.40 2.39 3.86
N HIS A 11 12.16 1.34 4.22
CA HIS A 11 13.56 1.19 3.81
C HIS A 11 13.64 0.91 2.31
N LYS A 12 12.76 0.03 1.80
CA LYS A 12 12.63 -0.23 0.36
C LYS A 12 12.14 0.99 -0.40
N ILE A 13 11.16 1.73 0.14
CA ILE A 13 10.73 3.01 -0.46
C ILE A 13 11.92 3.95 -0.63
N LYS A 14 12.75 4.13 0.41
CA LYS A 14 13.93 5.01 0.34
C LYS A 14 14.99 4.50 -0.65
N SER A 15 15.22 3.19 -0.71
CA SER A 15 16.18 2.55 -1.61
C SER A 15 15.77 2.69 -3.08
N ASN A 16 14.52 2.35 -3.40
CA ASN A 16 13.97 2.34 -4.76
C ASN A 16 13.94 3.74 -5.40
N LYS A 17 13.92 4.82 -4.62
CA LYS A 17 14.03 6.20 -5.17
C LYS A 17 15.32 6.43 -5.97
N LYS A 18 16.36 5.60 -5.76
CA LYS A 18 17.69 5.76 -6.34
C LYS A 18 18.04 4.70 -7.38
N LYS A 19 17.14 3.74 -7.63
CA LYS A 19 17.37 2.58 -8.49
C LYS A 19 16.35 2.58 -9.62
N ASP A 20 16.73 2.05 -10.77
CA ASP A 20 15.80 1.78 -11.86
C ASP A 20 15.03 0.48 -11.65
N ASP A 21 15.65 -0.50 -10.98
CA ASP A 21 14.97 -1.73 -10.56
C ASP A 21 14.25 -1.51 -9.22
N VAL A 22 12.92 -1.66 -9.26
CA VAL A 22 12.03 -1.30 -8.18
C VAL A 22 11.59 -2.57 -7.46
N GLU A 23 11.95 -2.70 -6.18
CA GLU A 23 11.47 -3.79 -5.36
C GLU A 23 10.03 -3.55 -4.85
N PRO A 24 9.23 -4.59 -4.59
CA PRO A 24 7.94 -4.45 -3.91
C PRO A 24 8.14 -3.91 -2.49
N VAL A 25 7.33 -2.91 -2.12
CA VAL A 25 7.39 -2.24 -0.81
C VAL A 25 6.26 -2.65 0.12
N LEU A 26 5.23 -3.32 -0.40
CA LEU A 26 4.11 -3.82 0.40
C LEU A 26 4.31 -5.28 0.73
N THR A 27 3.98 -5.65 1.95
CA THR A 27 3.78 -7.05 2.34
C THR A 27 2.40 -7.20 2.95
N VAL A 28 1.49 -7.88 2.25
CA VAL A 28 0.17 -8.24 2.77
C VAL A 28 0.33 -9.51 3.59
N LYS A 29 0.19 -9.35 4.91
CA LYS A 29 0.39 -10.42 5.90
C LYS A 29 -0.96 -10.92 6.36
N THR A 30 -1.17 -12.21 6.24
CA THR A 30 -2.24 -12.93 6.96
C THR A 30 -1.59 -13.83 8.01
N TYR A 31 -2.40 -14.62 8.73
CA TYR A 31 -1.86 -15.66 9.60
C TYR A 31 -1.19 -16.82 8.85
N LYS A 32 -1.43 -16.96 7.55
CA LYS A 32 -0.95 -18.08 6.72
C LYS A 32 0.22 -17.70 5.82
N ASP A 33 0.24 -16.47 5.33
CA ASP A 33 1.11 -16.09 4.22
C ASP A 33 1.56 -14.62 4.27
N ASN A 34 2.67 -14.37 3.56
CA ASN A 34 3.20 -13.05 3.28
C ASN A 34 3.25 -12.85 1.77
N ARG A 35 2.43 -11.95 1.24
CA ARG A 35 2.37 -11.63 -0.19
C ARG A 35 3.03 -10.29 -0.45
N TYR A 36 4.06 -10.27 -1.29
CA TYR A 36 4.79 -9.06 -1.67
C TYR A 36 4.13 -8.41 -2.89
N ALA A 37 3.96 -7.10 -2.86
CA ALA A 37 3.33 -6.38 -3.96
C ALA A 37 3.83 -4.94 -4.10
N HIS A 38 3.59 -4.36 -5.27
CA HIS A 38 3.72 -2.92 -5.50
C HIS A 38 2.43 -2.19 -5.14
N GLU A 39 1.28 -2.79 -5.40
CA GLU A 39 -0.04 -2.23 -5.08
C GLU A 39 -0.89 -3.27 -4.35
N ALA A 40 -1.84 -2.83 -3.53
CA ALA A 40 -2.79 -3.71 -2.86
C ALA A 40 -4.20 -3.11 -2.89
N ILE A 41 -5.19 -3.92 -3.25
CA ILE A 41 -6.60 -3.53 -3.31
C ILE A 41 -7.31 -4.10 -2.07
N ILE A 42 -8.08 -3.24 -1.39
CA ILE A 42 -8.95 -3.61 -0.28
C ILE A 42 -10.37 -3.67 -0.85
N VAL A 43 -11.04 -4.81 -0.66
CA VAL A 43 -12.40 -5.05 -1.15
C VAL A 43 -13.38 -5.30 -0.01
N ASP A 44 -14.66 -5.01 -0.25
CA ASP A 44 -15.76 -5.41 0.63
C ASP A 44 -16.15 -6.89 0.44
N SER A 45 -17.23 -7.32 1.08
CA SER A 45 -17.75 -8.69 0.99
C SER A 45 -18.31 -9.05 -0.40
N ASP A 46 -18.74 -8.05 -1.16
CA ASP A 46 -19.32 -8.23 -2.49
C ASP A 46 -18.24 -8.17 -3.59
N GLY A 47 -17.00 -7.87 -3.20
CA GLY A 47 -15.83 -7.79 -4.07
C GLY A 47 -15.59 -6.40 -4.67
N ASN A 48 -16.31 -5.37 -4.22
CA ASN A 48 -16.10 -4.01 -4.69
C ASN A 48 -14.83 -3.42 -4.07
N GLU A 49 -14.04 -2.69 -4.85
CA GLU A 49 -12.88 -1.95 -4.36
C GLU A 49 -13.31 -0.80 -3.45
N VAL A 50 -12.88 -0.84 -2.18
CA VAL A 50 -13.16 0.22 -1.20
C VAL A 50 -11.96 1.11 -0.94
N ALA A 51 -10.74 0.61 -1.16
CA ALA A 51 -9.51 1.40 -1.04
C ALA A 51 -8.35 0.71 -1.75
N ARG A 52 -7.32 1.49 -2.09
CA ARG A 52 -6.09 1.00 -2.69
C ARG A 52 -4.87 1.57 -1.99
N VAL A 53 -3.88 0.71 -1.74
CA VAL A 53 -2.54 1.14 -1.34
C VAL A 53 -1.69 1.20 -2.61
N VAL A 54 -1.27 2.40 -2.97
CA VAL A 54 -0.55 2.69 -4.21
C VAL A 54 0.91 2.99 -3.89
N TYR A 55 1.82 2.41 -4.68
CA TYR A 55 3.25 2.72 -4.65
C TYR A 55 3.73 3.25 -6.00
N ARG A 56 4.28 4.46 -6.02
CA ARG A 56 4.93 5.08 -7.17
C ARG A 56 6.35 5.56 -6.81
N PRO A 57 7.41 4.82 -7.21
CA PRO A 57 8.79 5.20 -6.92
C PRO A 57 9.24 6.49 -7.64
N HIS A 58 8.86 6.67 -8.91
CA HIS A 58 9.39 7.77 -9.75
C HIS A 58 8.39 8.89 -10.03
N LYS A 59 7.13 8.73 -9.62
CA LYS A 59 6.07 9.74 -9.79
C LYS A 59 5.30 9.90 -8.48
N PRO A 60 5.92 10.50 -7.44
CA PRO A 60 5.26 10.72 -6.16
C PRO A 60 4.09 11.70 -6.30
N LEU A 61 3.23 11.73 -5.29
CA LEU A 61 2.26 12.82 -5.11
C LEU A 61 3.01 14.16 -4.96
N SER A 62 2.30 15.26 -5.19
CA SER A 62 2.87 16.62 -5.06
C SER A 62 3.45 16.90 -3.67
N CYS A 63 2.94 16.25 -2.62
CA CYS A 63 3.48 16.31 -1.26
C CYS A 63 4.77 15.48 -1.04
N GLY A 64 5.26 14.77 -2.06
CA GLY A 64 6.44 13.91 -1.97
C GLY A 64 6.19 12.49 -1.47
N ALA A 65 4.94 12.10 -1.22
CA ALA A 65 4.58 10.73 -0.84
C ALA A 65 4.73 9.78 -2.04
N HIS A 66 5.47 8.69 -1.84
CA HIS A 66 5.66 7.64 -2.85
C HIS A 66 4.78 6.42 -2.60
N CYS A 67 4.27 6.26 -1.39
CA CYS A 67 3.31 5.23 -1.03
C CYS A 67 2.17 5.91 -0.28
N TRP A 68 0.93 5.69 -0.70
CA TRP A 68 -0.25 6.29 -0.08
C TRP A 68 -1.44 5.33 -0.16
N ILE A 69 -2.52 5.71 0.51
CA ILE A 69 -3.81 5.04 0.43
C ILE A 69 -4.79 6.00 -0.24
N GLU A 70 -5.56 5.50 -1.19
CA GLU A 70 -6.65 6.25 -1.84
C GLU A 70 -7.96 5.48 -1.71
N THR A 71 -9.06 6.22 -1.58
CA THR A 71 -10.42 5.70 -1.44
C THR A 71 -11.42 6.77 -1.88
N GLN A 72 -12.59 6.32 -2.33
CA GLN A 72 -13.75 7.19 -2.58
C GLN A 72 -14.70 7.27 -1.38
N ASN A 73 -14.45 6.47 -0.35
CA ASN A 73 -15.29 6.41 0.84
C ASN A 73 -14.96 7.56 1.81
N GLU A 74 -15.90 7.84 2.70
CA GLU A 74 -15.68 8.76 3.82
C GLU A 74 -14.58 8.22 4.76
N VAL A 75 -13.67 9.10 5.17
CA VAL A 75 -12.59 8.78 6.11
C VAL A 75 -12.78 9.60 7.37
N LEU A 76 -13.09 8.92 8.47
CA LEU A 76 -13.20 9.53 9.79
C LEU A 76 -11.81 9.68 10.41
N ILE A 77 -11.55 10.84 11.01
CA ILE A 77 -10.29 11.13 11.70
C ILE A 77 -10.58 11.10 13.20
N ASP A 78 -9.78 10.35 13.94
CA ASP A 78 -9.75 10.40 15.40
C ASP A 78 -8.64 11.37 15.82
N VAL A 79 -8.99 12.41 16.58
CA VAL A 79 -8.11 13.54 16.95
C VAL A 79 -7.88 13.62 18.45
#